data_AF-A0A4R3A3R5-F1
#
_entry.id   AF-A0A4R3A3R5-F1
#
_cell.length_a   1.000
_cell.length_b   1.000
_cell.length_c   1.000
_cell.angle_alpha   90.00
_cell.angle_beta   90.00
_cell.angle_gamma   90.00
#
_symmetry.space_group_name_H-M   'P 1'
#
loop_
_entity.id
_entity.type
_entity.pdbx_description
1 polymer ?
#
loop_
_entity_poly.entity_id
_entity_poly.type
_entity_poly.pdbx_seq_one_letter_code
_entity_poly.pdbx_strand_id
1 'polypeptide(L)'
;MPVTFFDPGQMTARLELEVAEALPDGQGGAVMVWTIASSMWARIEPVSFVVSEKGAAAESATVTHRIWVRFRDGVLGGQRFRKGERLFAIRAVRDPDETRRYLVCHCEEEGR
;
A
#
# COMPACT_ATOMS: atom_id res chain seq x y z
N MET A 1 -3.71 -19.91 -17.52
CA MET A 1 -3.74 -18.78 -16.56
C MET A 1 -2.59 -18.99 -15.58
N PRO A 2 -1.70 -18.02 -15.35
CA PRO A 2 -0.66 -18.16 -14.36
C PRO A 2 -1.31 -18.20 -12.97
N VAL A 3 -1.31 -19.36 -12.33
CA VAL A 3 -1.71 -19.49 -10.94
C VAL A 3 -0.54 -18.94 -10.12
N THR A 4 -0.71 -17.74 -9.59
CA THR A 4 0.24 -17.24 -8.59
C THR A 4 0.07 -18.10 -7.33
N PHE A 5 0.98 -19.05 -7.12
CA PHE A 5 0.97 -19.88 -5.92
C PHE A 5 1.43 -19.02 -4.74
N PHE A 6 0.46 -18.43 -4.04
CA PHE A 6 0.70 -17.65 -2.84
C PHE A 6 0.28 -18.46 -1.61
N ASP A 7 1.23 -18.73 -0.72
CA ASP A 7 0.97 -19.38 0.57
C ASP A 7 0.40 -18.35 1.58
N PRO A 8 -0.88 -18.47 2.00
CA PRO A 8 -1.47 -17.56 2.98
C PRO A 8 -0.79 -17.63 4.36
N GLY A 9 -0.06 -18.71 4.68
CA GLY A 9 0.73 -18.81 5.91
C GLY A 9 1.86 -17.79 6.02
N GLN A 10 2.23 -17.15 4.91
CA GLN A 10 3.26 -16.11 4.86
C GLN A 10 2.76 -14.72 5.27
N MET A 11 1.45 -14.54 5.52
CA MET A 11 0.87 -13.29 6.00
C MET A 11 1.08 -13.11 7.52
N THR A 12 2.32 -12.83 7.91
CA THR A 12 2.75 -12.79 9.32
C THR A 12 2.75 -11.39 9.95
N ALA A 13 2.50 -10.33 9.17
CA ALA A 13 2.49 -8.95 9.67
C ALA A 13 1.07 -8.42 9.83
N ARG A 14 0.76 -7.81 10.97
CA ARG A 14 -0.46 -7.03 11.16
C ARG A 14 -0.22 -5.60 10.69
N LEU A 15 -1.03 -5.12 9.75
CA LEU A 15 -0.99 -3.77 9.20
C LEU A 15 -2.32 -3.06 9.43
N GLU A 16 -2.23 -1.76 9.64
CA GLU A 16 -3.38 -0.86 9.70
C GLU A 16 -3.41 -0.07 8.38
N LEU A 17 -4.54 -0.12 7.67
CA LEU A 17 -4.77 0.72 6.51
C LEU A 17 -5.29 2.06 6.99
N GLU A 18 -4.53 3.11 6.70
CA GLU A 18 -4.91 4.48 6.96
C GLU A 18 -5.37 5.14 5.66
N VAL A 19 -6.47 5.88 5.74
CA VAL A 19 -7.03 6.66 4.64
C VAL A 19 -6.86 8.14 4.96
N ALA A 20 -6.53 8.92 3.93
CA ALA A 20 -6.41 10.35 4.07
C ALA A 20 -7.78 11.00 3.89
N GLU A 21 -8.20 11.76 4.90
CA GLU A 21 -9.44 12.52 4.91
C GLU A 21 -9.12 14.01 5.01
N ALA A 22 -9.73 14.80 4.14
CA ALA A 22 -9.59 16.26 4.14
C ALA A 22 -10.61 16.86 5.13
N LEU A 23 -10.13 17.31 6.28
CA LEU A 23 -10.94 17.99 7.28
C LEU A 23 -10.88 19.52 7.06
N PRO A 24 -12.02 20.23 7.06
CA PRO A 24 -12.02 21.68 6.91
C PRO A 24 -11.29 22.35 8.09
N ASP A 25 -10.42 23.32 7.79
CA ASP A 25 -9.61 24.02 8.79
C ASP A 25 -10.32 25.24 9.43
N GLY A 26 -11.57 25.49 9.03
CA GLY A 26 -12.38 26.62 9.51
C GLY A 26 -11.99 27.99 8.92
N GLN A 27 -10.97 28.05 8.06
CA GLN A 27 -10.49 29.28 7.41
C GLN A 27 -10.54 29.20 5.87
N GLY A 28 -11.25 28.21 5.32
CA GLY A 28 -11.43 28.00 3.89
C GLY A 28 -10.40 27.05 3.26
N GLY A 29 -9.50 26.46 4.06
CA GLY A 29 -8.61 25.39 3.66
C GLY A 29 -9.04 24.03 4.20
N ALA A 30 -8.24 23.01 3.93
CA ALA A 30 -8.43 21.66 4.45
C ALA A 30 -7.10 21.09 4.94
N VAL A 31 -7.14 20.42 6.09
CA VAL A 31 -6.02 19.65 6.64
C VAL A 31 -6.22 18.17 6.32
N MET A 32 -5.16 17.53 5.83
CA MET A 32 -5.17 16.09 5.59
C MET A 32 -4.92 15.36 6.91
N VAL A 33 -5.91 14.59 7.34
CA VAL A 33 -5.81 13.74 8.53
C VAL A 33 -5.89 12.28 8.10
N TRP A 34 -5.02 11.47 8.69
CA TRP A 34 -4.96 10.04 8.42
C TRP A 34 -5.74 9.30 9.50
N THR A 35 -6.78 8.57 9.09
CA THR A 35 -7.60 7.77 9.99
C THR A 35 -7.48 6.28 9.66
N ILE A 36 -7.52 5.44 10.68
CA ILE A 36 -7.43 3.98 10.51
C ILE A 36 -8.78 3.48 9.97
N ALA A 37 -8.79 3.02 8.72
CA ALA A 37 -9.97 2.45 8.09
C ALA A 37 -10.14 0.97 8.43
N SER A 38 -9.05 0.19 8.49
CA SER A 38 -9.12 -1.23 8.82
C SER A 38 -7.78 -1.83 9.23
N SER A 39 -7.80 -2.96 9.94
CA SER A 39 -6.59 -3.72 10.27
C SER A 39 -6.61 -5.11 9.62
N MET A 40 -5.48 -5.53 9.07
CA MET A 40 -5.38 -6.76 8.27
C MET A 40 -4.05 -7.47 8.43
N TRP A 41 -4.05 -8.77 8.13
CA TRP A 41 -2.81 -9.52 7.97
C TRP A 41 -2.26 -9.34 6.56
N ALA A 42 -0.94 -9.22 6.48
CA ALA A 42 -0.21 -8.97 5.27
C ALA A 42 1.14 -9.68 5.28
N ARG A 43 1.69 -9.93 4.09
CA ARG A 43 3.09 -10.31 3.89
C ARG A 43 3.83 -9.10 3.35
N ILE A 44 4.90 -8.72 4.01
CA ILE A 44 5.74 -7.59 3.60
C ILE A 44 7.00 -8.15 2.96
N GLU A 45 7.25 -7.78 1.71
CA GLU A 45 8.44 -8.17 0.97
C GLU A 45 9.24 -6.91 0.60
N PRO A 46 10.44 -6.71 1.17
CA PRO A 46 11.31 -5.64 0.71
C PRO A 46 11.75 -5.91 -0.74
N VAL A 47 11.76 -4.88 -1.58
CA VAL A 47 12.22 -4.99 -2.96
C VAL A 47 13.68 -4.57 -3.00
N SER A 48 14.57 -5.50 -3.36
CA SER A 48 16.03 -5.29 -3.32
C SER A 48 16.53 -4.23 -4.30
N PHE A 49 15.76 -3.98 -5.36
CA PHE A 49 16.03 -2.94 -6.34
C PHE A 49 14.91 -1.91 -6.24
N VAL A 50 15.26 -0.67 -5.90
CA VAL A 50 14.37 0.47 -6.11
C VAL A 50 14.08 0.52 -7.60
N VAL A 51 12.90 0.06 -8.01
CA VAL A 51 12.45 0.20 -9.38
C VAL A 51 12.01 1.65 -9.52
N SER A 52 12.95 2.52 -9.89
CA SER A 52 12.60 3.81 -10.47
C SER A 52 12.14 3.52 -11.90
N GLU A 53 10.83 3.38 -12.12
CA GLU A 53 10.29 3.32 -13.47
C GLU A 53 10.57 4.67 -14.16
N LYS A 54 11.70 4.77 -14.87
CA LYS A 54 12.05 5.91 -15.72
C LYS A 54 11.20 5.86 -16.99
N GLY A 55 9.95 6.30 -16.88
CA GLY A 55 9.15 6.75 -18.02
C GLY A 55 9.34 8.25 -18.19
N ALA A 56 9.68 8.70 -19.40
CA ALA A 56 9.90 10.11 -19.71
C ALA A 56 8.71 10.97 -19.22
N ALA A 57 9.00 11.91 -18.30
CA ALA A 57 8.10 12.94 -17.75
C ALA A 57 7.26 12.63 -16.49
N ALA A 58 7.40 11.50 -15.79
CA ALA A 58 6.68 11.26 -14.54
C ALA A 58 7.61 11.07 -13.33
N GLU A 59 7.21 11.65 -12.20
CA GLU A 59 7.89 11.62 -10.91
C GLU A 59 8.30 10.19 -10.53
N SER A 60 9.55 10.00 -10.10
CA SER A 60 10.12 8.69 -9.81
C SER A 60 9.48 8.10 -8.55
N ALA A 61 8.35 7.41 -8.67
CA ALA A 61 7.73 6.70 -7.56
C ALA A 61 8.67 5.56 -7.11
N THR A 62 9.24 5.68 -5.92
CA THR A 62 10.25 4.75 -5.41
C THR A 62 9.54 3.62 -4.68
N VAL A 63 9.34 2.49 -5.35
CA VAL A 63 8.77 1.31 -4.70
C VAL A 63 9.85 0.60 -3.88
N THR A 64 9.70 0.59 -2.55
CA THR A 64 10.65 -0.06 -1.62
C THR A 64 10.13 -1.38 -1.08
N HIS A 65 8.81 -1.55 -1.01
CA HIS A 65 8.17 -2.74 -0.46
C HIS A 65 7.01 -3.21 -1.34
N ARG A 66 6.86 -4.53 -1.47
CA ARG A 66 5.67 -5.19 -2.00
C ARG A 66 4.90 -5.80 -0.84
N ILE A 67 3.68 -5.36 -0.63
CA ILE A 67 2.83 -5.82 0.45
C ILE A 67 1.69 -6.64 -0.15
N TRP A 68 1.60 -7.89 0.25
CA TRP A 68 0.50 -8.78 -0.14
C TRP A 68 -0.56 -8.78 0.94
N VAL A 69 -1.80 -8.59 0.54
CA VAL A 69 -2.97 -8.67 1.41
C VAL A 69 -4.03 -9.55 0.76
N ARG A 70 -4.97 -10.07 1.57
CA ARG A 70 -6.18 -10.67 1.00
C ARG A 70 -6.95 -9.63 0.23
N PHE A 71 -7.61 -10.06 -0.84
CA PHE A 71 -8.45 -9.18 -1.63
C PHE A 71 -9.50 -8.52 -0.75
N ARG A 72 -9.66 -7.22 -0.93
CA ARG A 72 -10.68 -6.40 -0.30
C ARG A 72 -10.91 -5.17 -1.17
N ASP A 73 -12.17 -4.81 -1.31
CA ASP A 73 -12.53 -3.51 -1.84
C ASP A 73 -12.08 -2.40 -0.87
N GLY A 74 -11.65 -1.26 -1.42
CA GLY A 74 -11.25 -0.08 -0.64
C GLY A 74 -9.76 0.05 -0.32
N VAL A 75 -8.90 -0.87 -0.76
CA VAL A 75 -7.44 -0.66 -0.77
C VAL A 75 -7.06 0.01 -2.09
N LEU A 76 -6.64 1.26 -2.03
CA LEU A 76 -6.42 2.13 -3.18
C LEU A 76 -5.07 2.84 -3.09
N GLY A 77 -4.57 3.29 -4.24
CA GLY A 77 -3.41 4.19 -4.29
C GLY A 77 -3.70 5.51 -3.58
N GLY A 78 -2.69 6.09 -2.94
CA GLY A 78 -2.83 7.32 -2.14
C GLY A 78 -3.21 7.08 -0.67
N GLN A 79 -3.52 5.84 -0.29
CA GLN A 79 -3.62 5.42 1.11
C GLN A 79 -2.24 5.00 1.65
N ARG A 80 -2.16 4.63 2.94
CA ARG A 80 -0.92 4.08 3.50
C ARG A 80 -1.17 2.94 4.47
N PHE A 81 -0.23 2.00 4.53
CA PHE A 81 -0.20 0.98 5.58
C PHE A 81 0.71 1.42 6.73
N ARG A 82 0.27 1.17 7.95
CA ARG A 82 1.03 1.40 9.17
C ARG A 82 1.37 0.08 9.85
N LYS A 83 2.64 -0.05 10.27
CA LYS A 83 3.15 -1.15 11.10
C LYS A 83 3.88 -0.56 12.31
N GLY A 84 3.14 -0.27 13.38
CA GLY A 84 3.70 0.40 14.55
C GLY A 84 4.15 1.82 14.20
N GLU A 85 5.47 2.04 14.12
CA GLU A 85 6.07 3.33 13.73
C GLU A 85 6.43 3.40 12.23
N ARG A 86 6.43 2.28 11.51
CA ARG A 86 6.75 2.25 10.08
C ARG A 86 5.51 2.58 9.24
N LEU A 87 5.69 3.49 8.28
CA LEU A 87 4.64 3.91 7.35
C LEU A 87 5.00 3.51 5.92
N PHE A 88 4.03 2.93 5.22
CA PHE A 88 4.17 2.45 3.85
C PHE A 88 3.10 3.11 2.96
N ALA A 89 3.47 4.16 2.24
CA ALA A 89 2.60 4.84 1.29
C ALA A 89 2.29 3.92 0.09
N ILE A 90 1.01 3.71 -0.20
CA ILE A 90 0.56 2.85 -1.31
C ILE A 90 0.63 3.66 -2.60
N ARG A 91 1.52 3.27 -3.50
CA ARG A 91 1.70 3.90 -4.82
C ARG A 91 0.83 3.24 -5.88
N ALA A 92 0.76 1.91 -5.88
CA ALA A 92 -0.08 1.16 -6.80
C ALA A 92 -0.65 -0.10 -6.13
N VAL A 93 -1.82 -0.51 -6.57
CA VAL A 93 -2.51 -1.73 -6.13
C VAL A 93 -2.89 -2.53 -7.36
N ARG A 94 -2.61 -3.83 -7.37
CA ARG A 94 -3.04 -4.72 -8.46
C ARG A 94 -3.46 -6.09 -7.96
N ASP A 95 -4.37 -6.72 -8.69
CA ASP A 95 -4.69 -8.14 -8.55
C ASP A 95 -3.79 -8.93 -9.52
N PRO A 96 -2.84 -9.76 -9.04
CA PRO A 96 -1.81 -10.34 -9.90
C PRO A 96 -2.34 -11.41 -10.86
N ASP A 97 -3.45 -12.06 -10.54
CA ASP A 97 -4.04 -13.16 -11.29
C ASP A 97 -5.52 -12.93 -11.67
N GLU A 98 -6.06 -11.74 -11.40
CA GLU A 98 -7.46 -11.34 -11.65
C GLU A 98 -8.51 -12.27 -10.99
N THR A 99 -8.09 -13.11 -10.03
CA THR A 99 -8.99 -14.04 -9.33
C THR A 99 -9.66 -13.44 -8.11
N ARG A 100 -9.34 -12.18 -7.76
CA ARG A 100 -9.80 -11.48 -6.57
C ARG A 100 -9.54 -12.24 -5.27
N ARG A 101 -8.39 -12.93 -5.20
CA ARG A 101 -7.96 -13.65 -3.98
C ARG A 101 -7.00 -12.82 -3.15
N TYR A 102 -6.09 -12.14 -3.82
CA TYR A 102 -5.02 -11.36 -3.19
C TYR A 102 -4.82 -10.04 -3.91
N LEU A 103 -4.29 -9.06 -3.20
CA LEU A 103 -3.84 -7.81 -3.79
C LEU A 103 -2.35 -7.66 -3.51
N VAL A 104 -1.63 -7.19 -4.52
CA VAL A 104 -0.24 -6.77 -4.42
C VAL A 104 -0.22 -5.25 -4.40
N CYS A 105 0.19 -4.69 -3.27
CA CYS A 105 0.39 -3.27 -3.10
C CYS A 105 1.87 -2.95 -3.26
N HIS A 106 2.18 -2.06 -4.19
CA HIS A 106 3.50 -1.47 -4.35
C HIS A 106 3.57 -0.25 -3.44
N CYS A 107 4.42 -0.32 -2.42
CA CYS A 107 4.51 0.67 -1.38
C CYS A 107 5.90 1.30 -1.33
N GLU A 108 5.92 2.57 -0.95
CA GLU A 108 7.12 3.32 -0.57
C GLU A 108 7.13 3.45 0.95
N GLU A 109 8.31 3.34 1.57
CA GLU A 109 8.43 3.48 3.01
C GLU A 109 8.77 4.94 3.32
N GLU A 110 7.93 5.62 4.11
CA GLU A 110 8.16 7.00 4.51
C GLU A 110 9.10 7.03 5.73
N GLY A 111 10.15 7.86 5.67
CA GLY A 111 11.07 8.07 6.81
C GLY A 111 12.40 7.32 6.75
N ARG A 112 12.96 7.07 5.56
CA ARG A 112 14.38 6.71 5.42
C ARG A 112 15.26 7.95 5.53
#